data_AF-A0A6V7HLY4-F1
#
_entry.id   AF-A0A6V7HLY4-F1
#
_cell.length_a   1.000
_cell.length_b   1.000
_cell.length_c   1.000
_cell.angle_alpha   90.00
_cell.angle_beta   90.00
_cell.angle_gamma   90.00
#
_symmetry.space_group_name_H-M   'P 1'
#
loop_
_entity.id
_entity.type
_entity.pdbx_description
1 polymer ?
#
loop_
_entity_poly.entity_id
_entity_poly.type
_entity_poly.pdbx_seq_one_letter_code
_entity_poly.pdbx_strand_id
1 'polypeptide(L)' 'KLQYYDYEDESLNLQNYHQNTPPEYNITNVMTSMVIFLSPNDPMSTEDDVKVLISKLPTNTPIIYKKINHKHFNHADVIL' A
#
# COMPACT_ATOMS: atom_id res chain seq x y z
N LYS A 1 8.11 -3.54 -4.35
CA LYS A 1 7.40 -2.86 -5.48
C LYS A 1 5.91 -3.09 -5.30
N LEU A 2 5.07 -2.12 -5.65
CA LEU A 2 3.61 -2.31 -5.61
C LEU A 2 3.16 -2.60 -7.05
N GLN A 3 3.13 -3.88 -7.37
CA GLN A 3 2.89 -4.40 -8.72
C GLN A 3 1.99 -5.63 -8.67
N TYR A 4 1.52 -6.04 -9.83
CA TYR A 4 0.80 -7.29 -10.01
C TYR A 4 1.72 -8.47 -9.67
N TYR A 5 1.14 -9.65 -9.45
CA TYR A 5 1.92 -10.82 -9.11
C TYR A 5 2.89 -11.18 -10.24
N ASP A 6 4.18 -11.38 -9.93
CA ASP A 6 5.13 -11.86 -10.93
C ASP A 6 5.05 -13.39 -10.98
N TYR A 7 4.72 -13.95 -12.15
CA TYR A 7 4.70 -15.40 -12.34
C TYR A 7 6.10 -16.00 -12.50
N GLU A 8 7.14 -15.17 -12.57
CA GLU A 8 8.54 -15.60 -12.82
C GLU A 8 8.72 -16.38 -14.14
N ASP A 9 7.73 -16.29 -15.03
CA ASP A 9 7.67 -16.87 -16.36
C ASP A 9 7.03 -15.86 -17.32
N GLU A 10 7.76 -15.49 -18.37
CA GLU A 10 7.31 -14.46 -19.32
C GLU A 10 6.04 -14.88 -20.08
N SER A 11 5.86 -16.17 -20.36
CA SER A 11 4.67 -16.66 -21.08
C SER A 11 3.43 -16.58 -20.19
N LEU A 12 3.58 -16.88 -18.89
CA LEU A 12 2.50 -16.72 -17.92
C LEU A 12 2.18 -15.24 -17.67
N ASN A 13 3.19 -14.38 -17.52
CA ASN A 13 2.96 -12.94 -17.43
C ASN A 13 2.26 -12.41 -18.70
N LEU A 14 2.70 -12.82 -19.89
CA LEU A 14 2.08 -12.41 -21.16
C LEU A 14 0.63 -12.89 -21.28
N GLN A 15 0.33 -14.12 -20.85
CA GLN A 15 -1.04 -14.65 -20.85
C GLN A 15 -1.95 -13.86 -19.90
N ASN A 16 -1.48 -13.51 -18.71
CA ASN A 16 -2.31 -12.86 -17.67
C ASN A 16 -2.37 -11.33 -17.83
N TYR A 17 -1.32 -10.70 -18.33
CA TYR A 17 -1.16 -9.25 -18.33
C TYR A 17 -0.93 -8.64 -19.72
N HIS A 18 -0.83 -9.46 -20.76
CA HIS A 18 -0.46 -9.05 -22.12
C HIS A 18 0.90 -8.33 -22.20
N GLN A 19 1.79 -8.62 -21.23
CA GLN A 19 3.11 -8.02 -21.04
C GLN A 19 4.03 -9.07 -20.41
N ASN A 20 5.33 -9.08 -20.75
CA ASN A 20 6.27 -10.09 -20.22
C ASN A 20 6.63 -9.88 -18.74
N THR A 21 6.36 -8.69 -18.19
CA THR A 21 6.59 -8.34 -16.78
C THR A 21 5.29 -7.89 -16.13
N PRO A 22 5.14 -8.08 -14.80
CA PRO A 22 3.95 -7.62 -14.09
C PRO A 22 3.85 -6.09 -14.14
N PRO A 23 2.69 -5.52 -14.51
CA PRO A 23 2.50 -4.07 -14.46
C PRO A 23 2.55 -3.55 -13.02
N GLU A 24 2.93 -2.28 -12.86
CA GLU A 24 2.83 -1.58 -11.58
C GLU A 24 1.39 -1.06 -11.36
N TYR A 25 0.94 -1.03 -10.10
CA TYR A 25 -0.31 -0.36 -9.77
C TYR A 25 -0.15 1.16 -9.88
N ASN A 26 -0.99 1.79 -10.69
CA ASN A 26 -0.99 3.24 -10.79
C ASN A 26 -1.69 3.89 -9.58
N ILE A 27 -0.90 4.24 -8.56
CA ILE A 27 -1.38 4.84 -7.30
C ILE A 27 -2.04 6.20 -7.52
N THR A 28 -1.75 6.89 -8.63
CA THR A 28 -2.41 8.15 -8.97
C THR A 28 -3.91 7.99 -9.28
N ASN A 29 -4.38 6.76 -9.50
CA ASN A 29 -5.81 6.49 -9.69
C ASN A 29 -6.60 6.46 -8.36
N VAL A 30 -5.93 6.45 -7.20
CA VAL A 30 -6.59 6.40 -5.89
C VAL A 30 -7.01 7.81 -5.44
N MET A 31 -8.20 8.22 -5.86
CA MET A 31 -8.78 9.55 -5.56
C MET A 31 -9.78 9.55 -4.38
N THR A 32 -10.08 8.38 -3.82
CA THR A 32 -11.06 8.22 -2.74
C THR A 32 -10.55 8.86 -1.45
N SER A 33 -11.41 9.62 -0.76
CA SER A 33 -11.08 10.17 0.57
C SER A 33 -10.88 9.05 1.59
N MET A 34 -9.85 9.15 2.42
CA MET A 34 -9.47 8.07 3.34
C MET A 34 -8.95 8.57 4.69
N VAL A 35 -9.07 7.71 5.70
CA VAL A 35 -8.40 7.86 6.99
C VAL A 35 -7.37 6.75 7.12
N ILE A 36 -6.12 7.11 7.36
CA ILE A 36 -5.01 6.18 7.56
C ILE A 36 -4.70 6.16 9.06
N PHE A 37 -4.86 4.98 9.66
CA PHE A 37 -4.41 4.72 11.02
C PHE A 37 -3.04 4.05 10.97
N LEU A 38 -2.04 4.67 11.59
CA LEU A 38 -0.71 4.11 11.75
C LEU A 38 -0.52 3.67 13.20
N SER A 39 -0.06 2.43 13.40
CA SER A 39 0.54 2.03 14.66
C SER A 39 2.07 2.01 14.57
N PRO A 40 2.81 2.68 15.49
CA PRO A 40 4.28 2.70 15.46
C PRO A 40 4.92 1.33 15.68
N ASN A 41 4.23 0.39 16.32
CA ASN A 41 4.75 -0.95 16.64
C ASN A 41 4.22 -2.02 15.70
N ASP A 42 3.59 -1.64 14.58
CA ASP A 42 3.16 -2.56 13.53
C ASP A 42 4.35 -2.96 12.64
N PRO A 43 4.79 -4.23 12.67
CA PRO A 43 5.91 -4.69 11.86
C PRO A 43 5.54 -4.92 10.38
N MET A 44 4.25 -4.95 10.03
CA MET A 44 3.76 -5.21 8.68
C MET A 44 3.43 -3.91 7.93
N SER A 45 2.87 -2.92 8.62
CA SER A 45 2.53 -1.60 8.08
C SER A 45 3.40 -0.52 8.73
N THR A 46 4.68 -0.53 8.40
CA THR A 46 5.65 0.38 9.02
C THR A 46 5.38 1.84 8.68
N GLU A 47 5.84 2.76 9.54
CA GLU A 47 5.69 4.20 9.31
C GLU A 47 6.35 4.65 7.99
N ASP A 48 7.48 4.04 7.61
CA ASP A 48 8.20 4.39 6.38
C ASP A 48 7.44 3.94 5.13
N ASP A 49 6.88 2.72 5.14
CA ASP A 49 6.05 2.24 4.01
C ASP A 49 4.80 3.08 3.83
N VAL A 50 4.16 3.50 4.94
CA VAL A 50 2.98 4.38 4.89
C VAL A 50 3.35 5.77 4.36
N LYS A 51 4.51 6.33 4.74
CA LYS A 51 5.00 7.60 4.16
C LYS A 51 5.25 7.48 2.66
N VAL A 52 5.84 6.38 2.21
CA VAL A 52 6.04 6.10 0.78
C VAL A 52 4.69 6.01 0.06
N LEU A 53 3.69 5.32 0.61
CA LEU A 53 2.34 5.27 0.06
C LEU A 53 1.74 6.68 -0.08
N ILE A 54 1.75 7.46 0.99
CA ILE A 54 1.17 8.82 1.00
C ILE A 54 1.88 9.72 -0.03
N SER A 55 3.20 9.63 -0.17
CA SER A 55 3.95 10.42 -1.15
C SER A 55 3.62 10.10 -2.61
N LYS A 56 3.03 8.92 -2.88
CA LYS A 56 2.62 8.47 -4.22
C LYS A 56 1.15 8.74 -4.54
N LEU A 57 0.34 9.08 -3.54
CA LEU A 57 -1.06 9.43 -3.75
C LEU A 57 -1.17 10.79 -4.46
N PRO A 58 -2.25 11.01 -5.25
CA PRO A 58 -2.52 12.32 -5.82
C PRO A 58 -2.57 13.41 -4.75
N THR A 59 -1.99 14.58 -5.05
CA THR A 59 -1.93 15.70 -4.10
C THR A 59 -3.31 16.19 -3.65
N ASN A 60 -4.35 15.97 -4.47
CA ASN A 60 -5.72 16.35 -4.17
C ASN A 60 -6.53 15.24 -3.47
N THR A 61 -5.95 14.07 -3.19
CA THR A 61 -6.64 13.00 -2.46
C THR A 61 -6.77 13.41 -0.98
N PRO A 62 -8.00 13.56 -0.44
CA PRO A 62 -8.19 13.94 0.95
C PRO A 62 -7.79 12.79 1.89
N ILE A 63 -6.79 13.03 2.73
CA ILE A 63 -6.26 12.03 3.67
C ILE A 63 -6.27 12.61 5.08
N ILE A 64 -6.85 11.86 6.01
CA ILE A 64 -6.67 12.09 7.44
C ILE A 64 -5.66 11.06 7.96
N TYR A 65 -4.54 11.54 8.49
CA TYR A 65 -3.51 10.67 9.06
C TYR A 65 -3.61 10.64 10.58
N LYS A 66 -3.75 9.45 11.17
CA LYS A 66 -3.93 9.23 12.62
C LYS A 66 -2.90 8.24 13.14
N LYS A 67 -2.01 8.71 14.01
CA LYS A 67 -1.06 7.85 14.73
C LYS A 67 -1.70 7.35 16.02
N ILE A 68 -1.71 6.04 16.22
CA ILE A 68 -2.23 5.38 17.42
C ILE A 68 -1.14 5.43 18.49
N ASN A 69 -1.35 6.25 19.52
CA ASN A 69 -0.40 6.42 20.62
C ASN A 69 -0.62 5.36 21.70
N HIS A 70 -0.44 4.10 21.34
CA HIS A 70 -0.49 2.97 22.29
C HIS A 70 0.71 2.05 22.06
N LYS A 71 1.57 1.94 23.08
CA LYS A 71 2.91 1.31 22.96
C LYS A 71 2.87 -0.17 22.57
N HIS A 72 1.76 -0.86 22.80
CA HIS A 72 1.64 -2.29 22.48
C HIS A 72 0.69 -2.56 21.32
N PHE A 73 0.01 -1.52 20.82
CA PHE A 73 -0.88 -1.68 19.68
C PHE A 73 -0.03 -1.98 18.45
N ASN A 74 -0.37 -3.00 17.69
CA ASN A 74 0.30 -3.41 16.46
C ASN A 74 -0.73 -3.85 15.41
N HIS A 75 -0.29 -4.59 14.39
CA HIS A 75 -1.14 -5.05 13.29
C HIS A 75 -2.38 -5.83 13.74
N ALA A 76 -2.23 -6.72 14.73
CA ALA A 76 -3.31 -7.61 15.17
C ALA A 76 -4.43 -6.85 15.90
N ASP A 77 -4.07 -5.80 16.65
CA ASP A 77 -5.01 -4.97 17.41
C ASP A 77 -5.91 -4.08 16.52
N VAL A 78 -5.63 -4.01 15.20
CA VAL A 78 -6.50 -3.29 14.26
C VAL A 78 -7.86 -4.01 14.09
N ILE A 79 -7.87 -5.33 14.23
CA ILE A 79 -9.03 -6.19 13.97
C ILE A 79 -9.60 -6.78 15.27
N LEU A 80 -8.73 -7.06 16.25
CA LEU A 80 -9.06 -7.69 17.53
C LEU A 80 -9.34 -6.63 18.61
#